data_AF-A0A830DAM1-F1
#
_entry.id   AF-A0A830DAM1-F1
#
_cell.length_a   1.000
_cell.length_b   1.000
_cell.length_c   1.000
_cell.angle_alpha   90.00
_cell.angle_beta   90.00
_cell.angle_gamma   90.00
#
_symmetry.space_group_name_H-M   'P 1'
#
loop_
_entity.id
_entity.type
_entity.pdbx_description
1 polymer ?
#
loop_
_entity_poly.entity_id
_entity_poly.type
_entity_poly.pdbx_seq_one_letter_code
_entity_poly.pdbx_strand_id
1 'polypeptide(L)'
;MAVDPRQILAGVLTMTMFVMLGNMIKRDHFDDARPTVHDTNKASKHGLASVAKGVDEPWKEDGLTLKPCWQKPVLEEADESQGFVTFSLTNGPEYHVSQVSDAVVVARYLRATLVIPDIRGSNPGDKRNFEDVYDVDKFIASLDGVVKVVKSQPTELSARNLAVVKVPNRVTEEHISDNIEPIFRAKGNVRLVTYFPSVNMKKNKEKTNTDSLACLAMFGTLEPQTEVREVVDSIIDRLKTVSRRSNGQFVAIDLRIDILEKKGCHKNGGSGSKSCYGPQEIALFLKKIGFEKDTTVYVTQTKWHSSLDALKDFFPKTYTKDSIMPMEKKDKFLNSDTSEFEKVIDYYICSESDVYVPAISGLFYANVAGMRIASGRTQILVPENIPGSSAASEDFISHYVTKKNHFAYSCYC
;
A
#
# COMPACT_ATOMS: atom_id res chain seq x y z
N MET A 1 -16.38 50.33 -19.54
CA MET A 1 -16.64 49.28 -18.55
C MET A 1 -15.36 49.10 -17.74
N ALA A 2 -15.30 49.71 -16.55
CA ALA A 2 -14.13 49.60 -15.67
C ALA A 2 -14.28 48.34 -14.83
N VAL A 3 -13.29 47.44 -14.89
CA VAL A 3 -13.26 46.21 -14.09
C VAL A 3 -12.85 46.59 -12.66
N ASP A 4 -13.62 46.13 -11.68
CA ASP A 4 -13.39 46.40 -10.25
C ASP A 4 -12.03 45.81 -9.83
N PRO A 5 -11.10 46.60 -9.26
CA PRO A 5 -9.81 46.12 -8.75
C PRO A 5 -9.92 44.94 -7.78
N ARG A 6 -11.05 44.82 -7.07
CA ARG A 6 -11.32 43.70 -6.15
C ARG A 6 -11.57 42.38 -6.88
N GLN A 7 -12.18 42.41 -8.07
CA GLN A 7 -12.37 41.22 -8.90
C GLN A 7 -11.04 40.75 -9.51
N ILE A 8 -10.15 41.69 -9.86
CA ILE A 8 -8.80 41.36 -10.34
C ILE A 8 -7.99 40.69 -9.23
N LEU A 9 -8.05 41.24 -8.00
CA LEU A 9 -7.34 40.65 -6.85
C LEU A 9 -7.88 39.27 -6.48
N ALA A 10 -9.20 39.07 -6.53
CA ALA A 10 -9.82 37.75 -6.33
C ALA A 10 -9.44 36.73 -7.42
N GLY A 11 -9.33 37.18 -8.68
CA GLY A 11 -8.86 36.35 -9.79
C GLY A 11 -7.39 35.95 -9.65
N VAL A 12 -6.54 36.85 -9.18
CA VAL A 12 -5.12 36.55 -8.95
C VAL A 12 -4.93 35.61 -7.76
N LEU A 13 -5.66 35.81 -6.66
CA LEU A 13 -5.59 34.93 -5.48
C LEU A 13 -6.09 33.50 -5.75
N THR A 14 -7.14 33.37 -6.57
CA THR A 14 -7.62 32.04 -6.99
C THR A 14 -6.63 31.37 -7.92
N MET A 15 -6.05 32.10 -8.88
CA MET A 15 -5.05 31.54 -9.79
C MET A 15 -3.76 31.14 -9.06
N THR A 16 -3.30 31.90 -8.06
CA THR A 16 -2.14 31.52 -7.24
C THR A 16 -2.44 30.35 -6.32
N MET A 17 -3.66 30.23 -5.75
CA MET A 17 -4.09 29.02 -5.05
C MET A 17 -4.08 27.79 -5.98
N PHE A 18 -4.58 27.91 -7.21
CA PHE A 18 -4.56 26.82 -8.19
C PHE A 18 -3.14 26.47 -8.67
N VAL A 19 -2.24 27.43 -8.79
CA VAL A 19 -0.83 27.19 -9.11
C VAL A 19 -0.08 26.55 -7.94
N MET A 20 -0.39 26.94 -6.69
CA MET A 20 0.16 26.27 -5.50
C MET A 20 -0.38 24.85 -5.35
N LEU A 21 -1.67 24.61 -5.60
CA LEU A 21 -2.26 23.27 -5.66
C LEU A 21 -1.69 22.42 -6.82
N GLY A 22 -1.46 23.03 -7.99
CA GLY A 22 -0.84 22.37 -9.14
C GLY A 22 0.63 21.97 -8.90
N ASN A 23 1.37 22.77 -8.14
CA ASN A 23 2.75 22.44 -7.73
C ASN A 23 2.83 21.37 -6.64
N MET A 24 1.76 21.12 -5.87
CA MET A 24 1.70 20.03 -4.89
C MET A 24 1.40 18.66 -5.52
N ILE A 25 1.00 18.60 -6.80
CA ILE A 25 0.67 17.35 -7.51
C ILE A 25 1.89 16.75 -8.25
N LYS A 26 3.04 17.45 -8.30
CA LYS A 26 4.24 16.94 -8.97
C LYS A 26 5.26 16.39 -7.99
N ARG A 27 5.18 15.07 -7.76
CA ARG A 27 6.32 14.14 -7.63
C ARG A 27 5.80 12.72 -7.34
N ASP A 28 5.49 11.99 -8.41
CA ASP A 28 5.30 10.55 -8.32
C ASP A 28 6.67 9.85 -8.42
N HIS A 29 6.92 8.92 -7.49
CA HIS A 29 8.22 8.39 -7.07
C HIS A 29 8.89 7.34 -7.99
N PHE A 30 8.77 7.47 -9.31
CA PHE A 30 9.68 6.78 -10.22
C PHE A 30 10.84 7.74 -10.54
N ASP A 31 11.76 7.94 -9.59
CA ASP A 31 12.93 8.80 -9.80
C ASP A 31 13.92 8.13 -10.77
N ASP A 32 14.17 8.76 -11.92
CA ASP A 32 15.22 8.38 -12.89
C ASP A 32 16.63 8.69 -12.38
N ALA A 33 17.58 7.79 -12.63
CA ALA A 33 19.00 8.15 -12.68
C ALA A 33 19.68 7.41 -13.84
N ARG A 34 19.95 8.13 -14.93
CA ARG A 34 20.80 7.67 -16.04
C ARG A 34 22.23 7.42 -15.53
N PRO A 35 22.93 6.35 -15.96
CA PRO A 35 24.36 6.25 -15.76
C PRO A 35 25.09 7.16 -16.75
N THR A 36 25.94 8.04 -16.23
CA THR A 36 26.94 8.79 -17.00
C THR A 36 27.96 7.81 -17.57
N VAL A 37 28.05 7.76 -18.89
CA VAL A 37 29.11 7.06 -19.64
C VAL A 37 30.45 7.70 -19.29
N HIS A 38 31.29 6.97 -18.56
CA HIS A 38 32.73 7.24 -18.51
C HIS A 38 33.45 6.22 -19.37
N ASP A 39 33.93 6.73 -20.49
CA ASP A 39 34.77 6.05 -21.47
C ASP A 39 36.17 5.83 -20.86
N THR A 40 36.59 4.59 -20.68
CA THR A 40 38.02 4.24 -20.50
C THR A 40 38.32 2.87 -21.09
N ASN A 41 39.05 2.91 -22.22
CA ASN A 41 39.74 1.79 -22.84
C ASN A 41 40.78 1.17 -21.89
N LYS A 42 40.73 -0.15 -21.67
CA LYS A 42 41.95 -0.98 -21.61
C LYS A 42 41.65 -2.46 -21.88
N ALA A 43 42.27 -2.96 -22.94
CA ALA A 43 42.25 -4.34 -23.35
C ALA A 43 43.18 -5.23 -22.50
N SER A 44 42.78 -6.47 -22.26
CA SER A 44 43.68 -7.63 -22.21
C SER A 44 42.92 -8.92 -22.53
N LYS A 45 43.53 -9.78 -23.34
CA LYS A 45 43.03 -11.04 -23.86
C LYS A 45 43.42 -12.21 -22.95
N HIS A 46 42.51 -13.17 -22.75
CA HIS A 46 42.61 -14.60 -23.09
C HIS A 46 41.83 -15.50 -22.12
N GLY A 47 41.07 -16.44 -22.68
CA GLY A 47 40.50 -17.57 -21.96
C GLY A 47 39.24 -18.11 -22.64
N LEU A 48 39.41 -19.01 -23.61
CA LEU A 48 38.31 -19.79 -24.18
C LEU A 48 37.79 -20.74 -23.09
N ALA A 49 36.61 -20.45 -22.53
CA ALA A 49 35.87 -21.36 -21.66
C ALA A 49 34.40 -21.32 -22.05
N SER A 50 33.80 -22.51 -22.08
CA SER A 50 32.45 -22.81 -22.56
C SER A 50 31.39 -21.77 -22.18
N VAL A 51 30.60 -21.36 -23.17
CA VAL A 51 29.36 -20.59 -22.97
C VAL A 51 28.37 -21.46 -22.20
N ALA A 52 28.42 -21.37 -20.86
CA ALA A 52 27.31 -21.75 -20.02
C ALA A 52 26.24 -20.67 -20.20
N LYS A 53 25.04 -21.06 -20.65
CA LYS A 53 23.83 -20.24 -20.55
C LYS A 53 23.54 -19.99 -19.07
N GLY A 54 24.11 -18.93 -18.50
CA GLY A 54 23.61 -18.31 -17.27
C GLY A 54 22.61 -17.24 -17.67
N VAL A 55 21.34 -17.61 -17.80
CA VAL A 55 20.27 -16.62 -17.71
C VAL A 55 19.96 -16.54 -16.23
N ASP A 56 20.28 -15.41 -15.61
CA ASP A 56 19.91 -15.14 -14.22
C ASP A 56 18.41 -15.45 -14.04
N GLU A 57 18.10 -16.37 -13.13
CA GLU A 57 16.74 -16.84 -12.92
C GLU A 57 15.89 -15.67 -12.38
N PRO A 58 14.74 -15.33 -13.00
CA PRO A 58 13.93 -14.17 -12.57
C PRO A 58 13.35 -14.37 -11.16
N TRP A 59 13.35 -15.62 -10.69
CA TRP A 59 12.93 -16.06 -9.37
C TRP A 59 14.12 -16.03 -8.40
N LYS A 60 14.43 -14.85 -7.83
CA LYS A 60 15.38 -14.79 -6.72
C LYS A 60 14.70 -15.15 -5.40
N GLU A 61 15.47 -15.81 -4.53
CA GLU A 61 15.06 -16.08 -3.16
C GLU A 61 14.85 -14.78 -2.38
N ASP A 62 13.90 -14.84 -1.45
CA ASP A 62 13.57 -13.76 -0.54
C ASP A 62 14.81 -13.29 0.25
N GLY A 63 14.84 -12.01 0.61
CA GLY A 63 15.89 -11.48 1.47
C GLY A 63 15.84 -12.13 2.86
N LEU A 64 16.89 -11.90 3.67
CA LEU A 64 16.92 -12.32 5.08
C LEU A 64 15.60 -11.95 5.77
N THR A 65 14.96 -12.93 6.40
CA THR A 65 13.73 -12.72 7.18
C THR A 65 14.00 -11.67 8.25
N LEU A 66 13.45 -10.47 8.06
CA LEU A 66 13.57 -9.41 9.03
C LEU A 66 12.67 -9.71 10.22
N LYS A 67 13.13 -9.37 11.41
CA LYS A 67 12.34 -9.49 12.64
C LYS A 67 11.82 -8.10 13.04
N PRO A 68 10.68 -8.03 13.73
CA PRO A 68 10.28 -6.79 14.37
C PRO A 68 11.38 -6.27 15.31
N CYS A 69 11.80 -5.01 15.13
CA CYS A 69 12.75 -4.33 16.01
C CYS A 69 12.16 -3.06 16.63
N TRP A 70 10.84 -3.02 16.74
CA TRP A 70 10.13 -2.14 17.68
C TRP A 70 9.81 -2.90 18.95
N GLN A 71 9.80 -2.17 20.07
CA GLN A 71 9.33 -2.70 21.35
C GLN A 71 7.86 -2.34 21.53
N LYS A 72 7.09 -3.22 22.15
CA LYS A 72 5.72 -2.92 22.57
C LYS A 72 5.79 -1.93 23.73
N PRO A 73 5.42 -0.64 23.55
CA PRO A 73 5.65 0.38 24.56
C PRO A 73 4.54 0.29 25.62
N VAL A 74 4.78 -0.49 26.67
CA VAL A 74 3.82 -0.70 27.75
C VAL A 74 3.52 0.63 28.46
N LEU A 75 2.24 0.88 28.68
CA LEU A 75 1.67 2.01 29.41
C LEU A 75 1.75 1.66 30.89
N GLU A 76 2.65 2.30 31.64
CA GLU A 76 2.67 2.17 33.11
C GLU A 76 1.30 2.56 33.66
N GLU A 77 0.74 1.74 34.55
CA GLU A 77 -0.61 1.94 35.09
C GLU A 77 -0.72 3.34 35.72
N ALA A 78 -1.49 4.22 35.09
CA ALA A 78 -1.85 5.54 35.61
C ALA A 78 -3.25 5.93 35.13
N ASP A 79 -4.16 6.05 36.10
CA ASP A 79 -5.53 6.60 36.12
C ASP A 79 -6.50 6.30 34.95
N GLU A 80 -7.80 6.25 35.28
CA GLU A 80 -8.88 6.03 34.33
C GLU A 80 -8.81 6.98 33.12
N SER A 81 -9.03 6.45 31.91
CA SER A 81 -8.87 7.18 30.65
C SER A 81 -9.72 8.46 30.61
N GLN A 82 -9.14 9.57 30.15
CA GLN A 82 -9.81 10.89 30.10
C GLN A 82 -10.85 11.06 28.97
N GLY A 83 -11.14 9.99 28.23
CA GLY A 83 -12.20 9.93 27.22
C GLY A 83 -11.83 9.06 26.01
N PHE A 84 -12.47 9.30 24.86
CA PHE A 84 -12.47 8.36 23.73
C PHE A 84 -11.96 8.96 22.41
N VAL A 85 -11.19 8.15 21.69
CA VAL A 85 -10.80 8.39 20.30
C VAL A 85 -11.59 7.42 19.42
N THR A 86 -12.33 7.97 18.46
CA THR A 86 -13.12 7.22 17.47
C THR A 86 -12.63 7.56 16.06
N PHE A 87 -12.80 6.64 15.11
CA PHE A 87 -12.46 6.87 13.70
C PHE A 87 -13.21 5.88 12.80
N SER A 88 -13.08 6.06 11.49
CA SER A 88 -13.60 5.12 10.48
C SER A 88 -12.48 4.74 9.53
N LEU A 89 -12.49 3.49 9.10
CA LEU A 89 -11.63 2.99 8.02
C LEU A 89 -12.29 3.27 6.68
N THR A 90 -11.53 3.75 5.70
CA THR A 90 -12.07 4.15 4.39
C THR A 90 -11.16 3.79 3.23
N ASN A 91 -11.73 3.75 2.02
CA ASN A 91 -11.05 3.58 0.71
C ASN A 91 -10.45 2.19 0.42
N GLY A 92 -9.93 1.47 1.42
CA GLY A 92 -9.36 0.14 1.25
C GLY A 92 -8.23 -0.19 2.24
N PRO A 93 -7.75 -1.44 2.25
CA PRO A 93 -6.79 -1.95 3.23
C PRO A 93 -5.47 -1.15 3.30
N GLU A 94 -5.00 -0.60 2.17
CA GLU A 94 -3.80 0.23 2.13
C GLU A 94 -3.95 1.56 2.90
N TYR A 95 -5.18 2.05 3.02
CA TYR A 95 -5.53 3.20 3.84
C TYR A 95 -5.79 2.77 5.29
N HIS A 96 -6.40 1.60 5.49
CA HIS A 96 -6.77 1.11 6.81
C HIS A 96 -5.55 0.96 7.73
N VAL A 97 -4.47 0.34 7.25
CA VAL A 97 -3.21 0.18 8.02
C VAL A 97 -2.64 1.53 8.47
N SER A 98 -2.74 2.54 7.62
CA SER A 98 -2.31 3.91 7.91
C SER A 98 -3.23 4.62 8.91
N GLN A 99 -4.54 4.53 8.70
CA GLN A 99 -5.56 5.13 9.58
C GLN A 99 -5.50 4.57 11.00
N VAL A 100 -5.33 3.24 11.13
CA VAL A 100 -5.12 2.58 12.42
C VAL A 100 -3.84 3.08 13.08
N SER A 101 -2.74 3.15 12.34
CA SER A 101 -1.47 3.66 12.86
C SER A 101 -1.62 5.06 13.45
N ASP A 102 -2.23 5.98 12.71
CA ASP A 102 -2.43 7.36 13.19
C ASP A 102 -3.36 7.42 14.40
N ALA A 103 -4.45 6.63 14.40
CA ALA A 103 -5.40 6.59 15.51
C ALA A 103 -4.78 6.04 16.80
N VAL A 104 -3.95 4.99 16.70
CA VAL A 104 -3.25 4.41 17.85
C VAL A 104 -2.23 5.40 18.42
N VAL A 105 -1.46 6.09 17.57
CA VAL A 105 -0.51 7.12 18.00
C VAL A 105 -1.22 8.26 18.74
N VAL A 106 -2.32 8.77 18.19
CA VAL A 106 -3.14 9.82 18.83
C VAL A 106 -3.71 9.34 20.17
N ALA A 107 -4.31 8.15 20.20
CA ALA A 107 -4.91 7.61 21.42
C ALA A 107 -3.86 7.40 22.53
N ARG A 108 -2.67 6.90 22.18
CA ARG A 108 -1.56 6.74 23.13
C ARG A 108 -1.11 8.08 23.70
N TYR A 109 -0.91 9.08 22.85
CA TYR A 109 -0.45 10.40 23.25
C TYR A 109 -1.43 11.05 24.24
N LEU A 110 -2.74 10.96 23.94
CA LEU A 110 -3.80 11.56 24.74
C LEU A 110 -4.22 10.73 25.97
N ARG A 111 -3.63 9.53 26.17
CA ARG A 111 -4.08 8.52 27.16
C ARG A 111 -5.59 8.23 27.06
N ALA A 112 -6.11 8.20 25.83
CA ALA A 112 -7.51 7.98 25.54
C ALA A 112 -7.81 6.50 25.31
N THR A 113 -9.06 6.10 25.53
CA THR A 113 -9.55 4.78 25.11
C THR A 113 -9.85 4.81 23.61
N LEU A 114 -9.30 3.87 22.85
CA LEU A 114 -9.57 3.70 21.42
C LEU A 114 -10.83 2.86 21.22
N VAL A 115 -11.75 3.33 20.39
CA VAL A 115 -12.94 2.55 19.99
C VAL A 115 -12.66 1.84 18.68
N ILE A 116 -13.05 0.57 18.57
CA ILE A 116 -12.98 -0.18 17.31
C ILE A 116 -13.73 0.58 16.21
N PRO A 117 -13.09 0.84 15.05
CA PRO A 117 -13.69 1.64 13.99
C PRO A 117 -14.74 0.84 13.22
N ASP A 118 -15.64 1.55 12.53
CA ASP A 118 -16.39 0.96 11.42
C ASP A 118 -15.63 1.11 10.09
N ILE A 119 -16.00 0.32 9.08
CA ILE A 119 -15.47 0.45 7.72
C ILE A 119 -16.52 1.16 6.87
N ARG A 120 -16.12 2.20 6.13
CA ARG A 120 -16.98 2.98 5.24
C ARG A 120 -16.50 2.87 3.81
N GLY A 121 -17.37 2.44 2.92
CA GLY A 121 -17.05 2.39 1.50
C GLY A 121 -17.26 3.74 0.79
N SER A 122 -17.16 3.71 -0.53
CA SER A 122 -17.19 4.94 -1.36
C SER A 122 -18.59 5.52 -1.53
N ASN A 123 -19.64 4.71 -1.33
CA ASN A 123 -21.03 5.13 -1.51
C ASN A 123 -21.64 5.60 -0.17
N PRO A 124 -22.46 6.67 -0.16
CA PRO A 124 -23.18 7.07 1.04
C PRO A 124 -24.02 5.92 1.62
N GLY A 125 -23.86 5.64 2.91
CA GLY A 125 -24.55 4.54 3.59
C GLY A 125 -23.83 3.20 3.54
N ASP A 126 -22.78 3.06 2.72
CA ASP A 126 -21.91 1.90 2.71
C ASP A 126 -21.12 1.84 4.04
N LYS A 127 -21.56 0.95 4.93
CA LYS A 127 -21.00 0.74 6.26
C LYS A 127 -20.90 -0.76 6.51
N ARG A 128 -19.74 -1.19 7.01
CA ARG A 128 -19.48 -2.55 7.49
C ARG A 128 -18.92 -2.52 8.89
N ASN A 129 -19.08 -3.62 9.60
CA ASN A 129 -18.45 -3.79 10.88
C ASN A 129 -16.97 -4.17 10.69
N PHE A 130 -16.16 -3.94 11.71
CA PHE A 130 -14.73 -4.26 11.65
C PHE A 130 -14.52 -5.76 11.52
N GLU A 131 -15.29 -6.54 12.30
CA GLU A 131 -15.25 -8.01 12.36
C GLU A 131 -15.63 -8.70 11.04
N ASP A 132 -16.29 -7.99 10.12
CA ASP A 132 -16.60 -8.55 8.80
C ASP A 132 -15.32 -8.78 7.99
N VAL A 133 -14.28 -7.97 8.24
CA VAL A 133 -13.02 -7.94 7.48
C VAL A 133 -11.82 -8.36 8.32
N TYR A 134 -11.73 -7.89 9.57
CA TYR A 134 -10.54 -8.04 10.42
C TYR A 134 -10.84 -8.79 11.72
N ASP A 135 -9.84 -9.47 12.25
CA ASP A 135 -9.92 -10.19 13.52
C ASP A 135 -9.91 -9.21 14.71
N VAL A 136 -11.06 -9.04 15.35
CA VAL A 136 -11.26 -8.14 16.50
C VAL A 136 -10.39 -8.53 17.69
N ASP A 137 -10.29 -9.83 17.99
CA ASP A 137 -9.65 -10.27 19.22
C ASP A 137 -8.12 -10.16 19.07
N LYS A 138 -7.58 -10.44 17.87
CA LYS A 138 -6.17 -10.14 17.56
C LYS A 138 -5.88 -8.65 17.57
N PHE A 139 -6.78 -7.82 17.04
CA PHE A 139 -6.63 -6.36 17.09
C PHE A 139 -6.51 -5.87 18.54
N ILE A 140 -7.42 -6.28 19.43
CA ILE A 140 -7.37 -5.92 20.85
C ILE A 140 -6.10 -6.45 21.51
N ALA A 141 -5.77 -7.73 21.32
CA ALA A 141 -4.60 -8.37 21.93
C ALA A 141 -3.28 -7.71 21.50
N SER A 142 -3.17 -7.29 20.23
CA SER A 142 -1.99 -6.61 19.71
C SER A 142 -1.71 -5.28 20.42
N LEU A 143 -2.76 -4.58 20.87
CA LEU A 143 -2.71 -3.28 21.54
C LEU A 143 -2.78 -3.36 23.07
N ASP A 144 -2.94 -4.56 23.63
CA ASP A 144 -3.01 -4.77 25.08
C ASP A 144 -1.79 -4.17 25.80
N GLY A 145 -2.00 -3.43 26.89
CA GLY A 145 -0.94 -2.69 27.58
C GLY A 145 -0.33 -1.52 26.79
N VAL A 146 -0.76 -1.24 25.55
CA VAL A 146 -0.30 -0.07 24.76
C VAL A 146 -1.37 1.00 24.75
N VAL A 147 -2.59 0.65 24.35
CA VAL A 147 -3.76 1.54 24.38
C VAL A 147 -4.97 0.70 24.79
N LYS A 148 -5.81 1.22 25.69
CA LYS A 148 -7.07 0.55 26.03
C LYS A 148 -8.02 0.57 24.83
N VAL A 149 -8.51 -0.58 24.41
CA VAL A 149 -9.43 -0.73 23.28
C VAL A 149 -10.79 -1.22 23.76
N VAL A 150 -11.88 -0.63 23.25
CA VAL A 150 -13.26 -1.10 23.49
C VAL A 150 -14.00 -1.37 22.18
N LYS A 151 -14.87 -2.39 22.19
CA LYS A 151 -15.64 -2.83 21.00
C LYS A 151 -16.70 -1.81 20.58
N SER A 152 -17.36 -1.16 21.54
CA SER A 152 -18.42 -0.19 21.27
C SER A 152 -18.19 1.11 22.02
N GLN A 153 -18.62 2.20 21.40
CA GLN A 153 -18.68 3.50 22.05
C GLN A 153 -19.66 3.44 23.25
N PRO A 154 -19.29 3.95 24.45
CA PRO A 154 -20.21 4.04 25.58
C PRO A 154 -21.48 4.81 25.22
N THR A 155 -22.62 4.35 25.76
CA THR A 155 -23.95 4.87 25.46
C THR A 155 -24.12 6.33 25.92
N GLU A 156 -23.31 6.80 26.89
CA GLU A 156 -23.34 8.20 27.35
C GLU A 156 -22.73 9.20 26.33
N LEU A 157 -21.98 8.72 25.33
CA LEU A 157 -21.37 9.59 24.32
C LEU A 157 -22.36 9.87 23.18
N SER A 158 -23.15 10.92 23.34
CA SER A 158 -23.98 11.43 22.24
C SER A 158 -23.12 11.95 21.08
N ALA A 159 -23.62 11.86 19.84
CA ALA A 159 -22.98 12.43 18.64
C ALA A 159 -22.68 13.94 18.75
N ARG A 160 -23.28 14.65 19.73
CA ARG A 160 -23.05 16.08 20.00
C ARG A 160 -21.75 16.37 20.76
N ASN A 161 -21.13 15.36 21.38
CA ASN A 161 -19.91 15.51 22.17
C ASN A 161 -18.63 15.06 21.44
N LEU A 162 -18.73 14.68 20.17
CA LEU A 162 -17.58 14.27 19.35
C LEU A 162 -17.11 15.43 18.48
N ALA A 163 -15.94 15.99 18.79
CA ALA A 163 -15.27 16.91 17.88
C ALA A 163 -14.62 16.14 16.73
N VAL A 164 -14.99 16.45 15.48
CA VAL A 164 -14.35 15.87 14.30
C VAL A 164 -13.04 16.60 14.02
N VAL A 165 -11.94 15.87 14.02
CA VAL A 165 -10.58 16.41 13.84
C VAL A 165 -9.93 15.75 12.64
N LYS A 166 -9.33 16.56 11.75
CA LYS A 166 -8.56 16.05 10.61
C LYS A 166 -7.15 15.72 11.05
N VAL A 167 -6.66 14.55 10.65
CA VAL A 167 -5.33 14.07 11.02
C VAL A 167 -4.55 13.75 9.73
N PRO A 168 -3.32 14.27 9.55
CA PRO A 168 -2.50 13.88 8.41
C PRO A 168 -2.04 12.43 8.58
N ASN A 169 -1.89 11.73 7.46
CA ASN A 169 -1.20 10.45 7.48
C ASN A 169 0.23 10.58 8.02
N ARG A 170 0.63 9.66 8.90
CA ARG A 170 1.88 9.70 9.68
C ARG A 170 1.94 10.93 10.57
N VAL A 171 0.92 11.04 11.43
CA VAL A 171 0.78 12.12 12.40
C VAL A 171 2.02 12.23 13.30
N THR A 172 2.44 13.47 13.58
CA THR A 172 3.56 13.78 14.47
C THR A 172 3.07 14.18 15.85
N GLU A 173 3.89 14.00 16.89
CA GLU A 173 3.57 14.44 18.25
C GLU A 173 3.30 15.96 18.32
N GLU A 174 4.06 16.76 17.57
CA GLU A 174 3.85 18.20 17.43
C GLU A 174 2.44 18.51 16.89
N HIS A 175 2.00 17.80 15.84
CA HIS A 175 0.66 18.00 15.30
C HIS A 175 -0.43 17.65 16.32
N ILE A 176 -0.21 16.59 17.12
CA ILE A 176 -1.15 16.17 18.17
C ILE A 176 -1.23 17.24 19.26
N SER A 177 -0.10 17.66 19.80
CA SER A 177 0.02 18.72 20.82
C SER A 177 -0.68 20.01 20.38
N ASP A 178 -0.42 20.45 19.15
CA ASP A 178 -0.85 21.78 18.72
C ASP A 178 -2.32 21.82 18.27
N ASN A 179 -2.82 20.73 17.68
CA ASN A 179 -4.10 20.73 16.97
C ASN A 179 -5.16 19.79 17.57
N ILE A 180 -4.77 18.72 18.25
CA ILE A 180 -5.69 17.67 18.71
C ILE A 180 -5.89 17.73 20.21
N GLU A 181 -4.80 17.81 20.97
CA GLU A 181 -4.81 17.82 22.43
C GLU A 181 -5.68 18.95 23.03
N PRO A 182 -5.65 20.21 22.54
CA PRO A 182 -6.48 21.28 23.09
C PRO A 182 -7.98 20.99 22.91
N ILE A 183 -8.35 20.39 21.77
CA ILE A 183 -9.73 20.00 21.47
C ILE A 183 -10.14 18.84 22.38
N PHE A 184 -9.27 17.83 22.53
CA PHE A 184 -9.51 16.68 23.38
C PHE A 184 -9.69 17.08 24.85
N ARG A 185 -8.81 17.93 25.40
CA ARG A 185 -8.94 18.45 26.77
C ARG A 185 -10.25 19.20 27.00
N ALA A 186 -10.77 19.91 25.99
CA ALA A 186 -12.01 20.67 26.09
C ALA A 186 -13.29 19.82 25.93
N LYS A 187 -13.22 18.71 25.18
CA LYS A 187 -14.40 17.89 24.80
C LYS A 187 -14.43 16.50 25.41
N GLY A 188 -13.29 16.00 25.89
CA GLY A 188 -13.04 14.63 26.32
C GLY A 188 -13.01 13.62 25.17
N ASN A 189 -13.61 13.91 24.01
CA ASN A 189 -13.77 12.92 22.95
C ASN A 189 -13.55 13.52 21.56
N VAL A 190 -12.86 12.77 20.70
CA VAL A 190 -12.58 13.18 19.32
C VAL A 190 -12.90 12.07 18.34
N ARG A 191 -13.33 12.47 17.14
CA ARG A 191 -13.46 11.61 15.97
C ARG A 191 -12.41 11.99 14.94
N LEU A 192 -11.50 11.09 14.65
CA LEU A 192 -10.42 11.34 13.70
C LEU A 192 -10.91 11.09 12.27
N VAL A 193 -10.49 11.96 11.37
CA VAL A 193 -10.65 11.80 9.91
C VAL A 193 -9.28 11.96 9.28
N THR A 194 -8.66 10.84 8.93
CA THR A 194 -7.33 10.85 8.31
C THR A 194 -7.40 11.34 6.87
N TYR A 195 -6.51 12.25 6.51
CA TYR A 195 -6.29 12.65 5.12
C TYR A 195 -4.85 12.36 4.71
N PHE A 196 -4.63 12.16 3.41
CA PHE A 196 -3.37 11.69 2.85
C PHE A 196 -2.76 12.80 2.00
N PRO A 197 -2.05 13.78 2.60
CA PRO A 197 -1.47 14.90 1.84
C PRO A 197 -0.36 14.43 0.89
N SER A 198 0.28 13.29 1.20
CA SER A 198 1.23 12.61 0.33
C SER A 198 1.22 11.11 0.61
N VAL A 199 1.68 10.31 -0.35
CA VAL A 199 1.88 8.85 -0.20
C VAL A 199 3.30 8.53 0.32
N ASN A 200 3.92 9.45 1.06
CA ASN A 200 5.32 9.34 1.45
C ASN A 200 5.54 8.35 2.61
N MET A 201 5.71 7.07 2.24
CA MET A 201 6.12 6.00 3.16
C MET A 201 7.64 5.88 3.29
N LYS A 202 8.42 6.96 3.07
CA LYS A 202 9.86 6.92 3.30
C LYS A 202 10.17 6.98 4.80
N LYS A 203 11.18 6.25 5.25
CA LYS A 203 11.67 6.33 6.63
C LYS A 203 12.20 7.73 6.93
N ASN A 204 12.00 8.17 8.18
CA ASN A 204 12.61 9.39 8.68
C ASN A 204 14.12 9.17 8.90
N LYS A 205 14.90 10.25 8.89
CA LYS A 205 16.36 10.17 9.13
C LYS A 205 16.68 9.81 10.58
N GLU A 206 15.80 10.20 11.51
CA GLU A 206 15.94 9.97 12.95
C GLU A 206 14.81 9.05 13.42
N LYS A 207 15.15 8.07 14.27
CA LYS A 207 14.19 7.13 14.87
C LYS A 207 13.64 7.75 16.15
N THR A 208 12.32 7.84 16.24
CA THR A 208 11.59 8.38 17.39
C THR A 208 10.94 7.25 18.21
N ASN A 209 10.59 7.51 19.46
CA ASN A 209 9.78 6.56 20.25
C ASN A 209 8.39 6.34 19.62
N THR A 210 7.84 7.38 19.00
CA THR A 210 6.59 7.34 18.21
C THR A 210 6.68 6.34 17.06
N ASP A 211 7.87 6.15 16.46
CA ASP A 211 8.06 5.18 15.38
C ASP A 211 7.81 3.74 15.86
N SER A 212 8.22 3.37 17.08
CA SER A 212 7.98 2.00 17.58
C SER A 212 6.49 1.69 17.72
N LEU A 213 5.72 2.68 18.19
CA LEU A 213 4.27 2.58 18.29
C LEU A 213 3.60 2.54 16.91
N ALA A 214 4.02 3.42 16.00
CA ALA A 214 3.51 3.44 14.63
C ALA A 214 3.85 2.14 13.88
N CYS A 215 5.04 1.57 14.11
CA CYS A 215 5.43 0.27 13.57
C CYS A 215 4.52 -0.86 14.08
N LEU A 216 4.31 -0.93 15.39
CA LEU A 216 3.36 -1.90 15.99
C LEU A 216 1.97 -1.73 15.37
N ALA A 217 1.47 -0.49 15.33
CA ALA A 217 0.12 -0.22 14.87
C ALA A 217 -0.07 -0.53 13.39
N MET A 218 0.89 -0.17 12.53
CA MET A 218 0.81 -0.36 11.08
C MET A 218 0.97 -1.82 10.66
N PHE A 219 1.89 -2.57 11.29
CA PHE A 219 2.26 -3.91 10.83
C PHE A 219 1.80 -5.05 11.74
N GLY A 220 1.34 -4.75 12.96
CA GLY A 220 1.06 -5.75 13.99
C GLY A 220 -0.39 -5.82 14.47
N THR A 221 -1.31 -5.03 13.92
CA THR A 221 -2.69 -4.93 14.45
C THR A 221 -3.78 -5.45 13.53
N LEU A 222 -3.65 -5.29 12.21
CA LEU A 222 -4.68 -5.68 11.25
C LEU A 222 -4.38 -7.05 10.63
N GLU A 223 -5.17 -8.04 11.04
CA GLU A 223 -5.20 -9.36 10.43
C GLU A 223 -6.59 -9.66 9.87
N PRO A 224 -6.72 -10.31 8.70
CA PRO A 224 -8.03 -10.71 8.18
C PRO A 224 -8.73 -11.66 9.14
N GLN A 225 -10.04 -11.51 9.24
CA GLN A 225 -10.87 -12.54 9.91
C GLN A 225 -10.82 -13.86 9.13
N THR A 226 -11.14 -14.96 9.82
CA THR A 226 -10.95 -16.34 9.34
C THR A 226 -11.48 -16.59 7.93
N GLU A 227 -12.71 -16.19 7.61
CA GLU A 227 -13.30 -16.50 6.30
C GLU A 227 -12.63 -15.70 5.17
N VAL A 228 -12.19 -14.47 5.44
CA VAL A 228 -11.42 -13.67 4.47
C VAL A 228 -10.06 -14.34 4.23
N ARG A 229 -9.40 -14.77 5.31
CA ARG A 229 -8.12 -15.48 5.23
C ARG A 229 -8.23 -16.78 4.41
N GLU A 230 -9.27 -17.58 4.66
CA GLU A 230 -9.53 -18.81 3.90
C GLU A 230 -9.64 -18.57 2.38
N VAL A 231 -10.27 -17.47 1.97
CA VAL A 231 -10.39 -17.15 0.53
C VAL A 231 -9.06 -16.73 -0.06
N VAL A 232 -8.29 -15.90 0.66
CA VAL A 232 -6.93 -15.53 0.24
C VAL A 232 -6.06 -16.78 0.10
N ASP A 233 -6.05 -17.64 1.12
CA ASP A 233 -5.28 -18.90 1.12
C ASP A 233 -5.70 -19.81 -0.03
N SER A 234 -7.01 -19.99 -0.24
CA SER A 234 -7.52 -20.82 -1.33
C SER A 234 -7.09 -20.30 -2.71
N ILE A 235 -7.06 -18.97 -2.91
CA ILE A 235 -6.59 -18.38 -4.16
C ILE A 235 -5.09 -18.62 -4.33
N ILE A 236 -4.29 -18.37 -3.29
CA ILE A 236 -2.84 -18.59 -3.32
C ILE A 236 -2.52 -20.06 -3.60
N ASP A 237 -3.19 -21.00 -2.94
CA ASP A 237 -2.98 -22.43 -3.14
C ASP A 237 -3.33 -22.88 -4.57
N ARG A 238 -4.39 -22.31 -5.15
CA ARG A 238 -4.73 -22.55 -6.55
C ARG A 238 -3.68 -21.98 -7.49
N LEU A 239 -3.21 -20.75 -7.26
CA LEU A 239 -2.14 -20.13 -8.04
C LEU A 239 -0.86 -20.98 -7.99
N LYS A 240 -0.45 -21.43 -6.80
CA LYS A 240 0.66 -22.37 -6.60
C LYS A 240 0.46 -23.71 -7.32
N THR A 241 -0.76 -24.22 -7.30
CA THR A 241 -1.11 -25.49 -7.96
C THR A 241 -1.00 -25.38 -9.49
N VAL A 242 -1.39 -24.26 -10.09
CA VAL A 242 -1.30 -24.07 -11.55
C VAL A 242 0.10 -23.65 -12.03
N SER A 243 0.97 -23.21 -11.11
CA SER A 243 2.37 -22.82 -11.34
C SER A 243 3.40 -23.93 -11.06
N ARG A 244 2.99 -25.21 -11.09
CA ARG A 244 3.90 -26.38 -10.86
C ARG A 244 5.20 -26.37 -11.68
N ARG A 245 5.18 -25.81 -12.89
CA ARG A 245 6.35 -25.69 -13.78
C ARG A 245 7.31 -24.58 -13.39
N SER A 246 6.88 -23.66 -12.53
CA SER A 246 7.68 -22.60 -11.92
C SER A 246 7.81 -22.83 -10.42
N ASN A 247 7.92 -24.10 -9.98
CA ASN A 247 8.08 -24.49 -8.59
C ASN A 247 7.00 -23.95 -7.62
N GLY A 248 5.79 -23.68 -8.12
CA GLY A 248 4.72 -23.09 -7.32
C GLY A 248 4.75 -21.55 -7.27
N GLN A 249 5.71 -20.89 -7.94
CA GLN A 249 5.86 -19.44 -7.88
C GLN A 249 4.93 -18.71 -8.85
N PHE A 250 4.45 -17.53 -8.46
CA PHE A 250 3.61 -16.69 -9.29
C PHE A 250 3.92 -15.20 -9.14
N VAL A 251 3.56 -14.43 -10.18
CA VAL A 251 3.69 -12.97 -10.21
C VAL A 251 2.33 -12.36 -9.90
N ALA A 252 2.25 -11.45 -8.92
CA ALA A 252 1.08 -10.60 -8.73
C ALA A 252 1.34 -9.22 -9.35
N ILE A 253 0.44 -8.77 -10.21
CA ILE A 253 0.50 -7.48 -10.89
C ILE A 253 -0.64 -6.60 -10.38
N ASP A 254 -0.32 -5.48 -9.72
CA ASP A 254 -1.31 -4.48 -9.34
C ASP A 254 -1.70 -3.65 -10.56
N LEU A 255 -2.81 -4.02 -11.21
CA LEU A 255 -3.26 -3.52 -12.50
C LEU A 255 -4.79 -3.34 -12.50
N ARG A 256 -5.27 -2.46 -11.62
CA ARG A 256 -6.69 -2.03 -11.61
C ARG A 256 -6.97 -1.12 -12.80
N ILE A 257 -7.63 -1.66 -13.83
CA ILE A 257 -7.86 -0.96 -15.11
C ILE A 257 -8.65 0.33 -14.92
N ASP A 258 -9.66 0.32 -14.04
CA ASP A 258 -10.50 1.50 -13.78
C ASP A 258 -9.68 2.68 -13.19
N ILE A 259 -8.68 2.38 -12.37
CA ILE A 259 -7.76 3.39 -11.80
C ILE A 259 -6.80 3.91 -12.88
N LEU A 260 -6.26 3.01 -13.71
CA LEU A 260 -5.36 3.38 -14.80
C LEU A 260 -6.06 4.28 -15.82
N GLU A 261 -7.32 3.99 -16.16
CA GLU A 261 -8.14 4.82 -17.04
C GLU A 261 -8.44 6.19 -16.43
N LYS A 262 -8.88 6.24 -15.16
CA LYS A 262 -9.13 7.50 -14.44
C LYS A 262 -7.90 8.40 -14.36
N LYS A 263 -6.71 7.81 -14.22
CA LYS A 263 -5.44 8.54 -14.18
C LYS A 263 -4.87 8.89 -15.56
N GLY A 264 -5.57 8.53 -16.64
CA GLY A 264 -5.15 8.86 -17.99
C GLY A 264 -3.83 8.18 -18.37
N CYS A 265 -3.65 6.92 -17.98
CA CYS A 265 -2.49 6.08 -18.32
C CYS A 265 -2.42 5.70 -19.80
N HIS A 266 -2.72 6.65 -20.69
CA HIS A 266 -2.63 6.53 -22.13
C HIS A 266 -1.20 6.88 -22.60
N LYS A 267 -0.81 6.29 -23.73
CA LYS A 267 0.53 6.39 -24.33
C LYS A 267 0.93 7.86 -24.56
N ASN A 268 1.67 8.45 -23.63
CA ASN A 268 2.36 9.72 -23.85
C ASN A 268 3.86 9.44 -24.02
N GLY A 269 4.32 9.51 -25.27
CA GLY A 269 5.74 9.52 -25.66
C GLY A 269 6.40 10.86 -25.37
N GLY A 270 6.34 11.32 -24.12
CA GLY A 270 7.12 12.47 -23.63
C GLY A 270 8.34 11.99 -22.85
N SER A 271 9.45 12.73 -22.93
CA SER A 271 10.76 12.44 -22.33
C SER A 271 10.80 12.54 -20.78
N GLY A 272 9.71 12.19 -20.07
CA GLY A 272 9.64 12.15 -18.61
C GLY A 272 9.36 10.74 -18.10
N SER A 273 9.78 10.45 -16.86
CA SER A 273 9.47 9.21 -16.15
C SER A 273 7.95 8.95 -16.12
N LYS A 274 7.55 7.75 -16.56
CA LYS A 274 6.16 7.38 -16.72
C LYS A 274 5.55 7.02 -15.36
N SER A 275 4.39 7.60 -15.02
CA SER A 275 3.75 7.38 -13.72
C SER A 275 2.91 6.11 -13.64
N CYS A 276 2.65 5.43 -14.75
CA CYS A 276 1.88 4.19 -14.80
C CYS A 276 2.06 3.41 -16.10
N TYR A 277 1.79 2.10 -16.05
CA TYR A 277 2.04 1.14 -17.13
C TYR A 277 0.79 0.34 -17.45
N GLY A 278 0.49 0.20 -18.75
CA GLY A 278 -0.62 -0.61 -19.22
C GLY A 278 -0.28 -2.11 -19.27
N PRO A 279 -1.28 -2.97 -19.50
CA PRO A 279 -1.11 -4.43 -19.51
C PRO A 279 -0.06 -4.89 -20.53
N GLN A 280 -0.09 -4.32 -21.75
CA GLN A 280 0.87 -4.65 -22.80
C GLN A 280 2.31 -4.26 -22.43
N GLU A 281 2.50 -3.13 -21.77
CA GLU A 281 3.83 -2.65 -21.39
C GLU A 281 4.44 -3.50 -20.28
N ILE A 282 3.63 -3.86 -19.29
CA ILE A 282 4.04 -4.78 -18.24
C ILE A 282 4.35 -6.17 -18.81
N ALA A 283 3.55 -6.64 -19.77
CA ALA A 283 3.81 -7.92 -20.43
C ALA A 283 5.17 -7.93 -21.15
N LEU A 284 5.47 -6.86 -21.89
CA LEU A 284 6.75 -6.68 -22.57
C LEU A 284 7.90 -6.55 -21.58
N PHE A 285 7.71 -5.79 -20.50
CA PHE A 285 8.69 -5.64 -19.43
C PHE A 285 9.05 -6.99 -18.81
N LEU A 286 8.06 -7.77 -18.35
CA LEU A 286 8.26 -9.09 -17.76
C LEU A 286 8.98 -10.04 -18.71
N LYS A 287 8.59 -10.06 -19.99
CA LYS A 287 9.27 -10.88 -21.00
C LYS A 287 10.74 -10.48 -21.17
N LYS A 288 11.05 -9.18 -21.19
CA LYS A 288 12.42 -8.67 -21.40
C LYS A 288 13.34 -8.94 -20.20
N ILE A 289 12.79 -9.07 -19.00
CA ILE A 289 13.57 -9.40 -17.80
C ILE A 289 13.61 -10.90 -17.48
N GLY A 290 13.15 -11.75 -18.41
CA GLY A 290 13.36 -13.19 -18.35
C GLY A 290 12.17 -14.04 -17.91
N PHE A 291 10.99 -13.47 -17.65
CA PHE A 291 9.81 -14.29 -17.36
C PHE A 291 9.33 -15.02 -18.62
N GLU A 292 9.10 -16.32 -18.48
CA GLU A 292 8.71 -17.21 -19.58
C GLU A 292 7.19 -17.29 -19.74
N LYS A 293 6.73 -17.79 -20.89
CA LYS A 293 5.30 -17.95 -21.23
C LYS A 293 4.51 -18.78 -20.22
N ASP A 294 5.15 -19.72 -19.53
CA ASP A 294 4.48 -20.58 -18.54
C ASP A 294 4.34 -19.93 -17.15
N THR A 295 4.88 -18.72 -16.97
CA THR A 295 4.73 -17.93 -15.73
C THR A 295 3.25 -17.75 -15.39
N THR A 296 2.90 -18.08 -14.15
CA THR A 296 1.56 -17.84 -13.61
C THR A 296 1.45 -16.41 -13.11
N VAL A 297 0.41 -15.71 -13.55
CA VAL A 297 0.17 -14.30 -13.25
C VAL A 297 -1.19 -14.13 -12.60
N TYR A 298 -1.20 -13.46 -11.45
CA TYR A 298 -2.41 -12.91 -10.84
C TYR A 298 -2.48 -11.41 -11.15
N VAL A 299 -3.62 -10.91 -11.58
CA VAL A 299 -3.86 -9.47 -11.76
C VAL A 299 -4.91 -8.97 -10.77
N THR A 300 -4.74 -7.77 -10.23
CA THR A 300 -5.69 -7.15 -9.28
C THR A 300 -6.99 -6.66 -9.95
N GLN A 301 -7.50 -7.42 -10.92
CA GLN A 301 -8.76 -7.17 -11.62
C GLN A 301 -9.81 -8.20 -11.18
N THR A 302 -11.07 -7.75 -11.03
CA THR A 302 -12.20 -8.61 -10.63
C THR A 302 -12.57 -9.61 -11.71
N LYS A 303 -13.07 -9.11 -12.83
CA LYS A 303 -13.50 -9.89 -13.99
C LYS A 303 -12.57 -9.64 -15.16
N TRP A 304 -12.56 -10.56 -16.14
CA TRP A 304 -11.76 -10.38 -17.34
C TRP A 304 -12.13 -9.07 -18.05
N HIS A 305 -11.11 -8.37 -18.56
CA HIS A 305 -11.25 -7.17 -19.37
C HIS A 305 -10.36 -7.33 -20.60
N SER A 306 -10.82 -6.92 -21.79
CA SER A 306 -10.10 -7.15 -23.06
C SER A 306 -8.73 -6.47 -23.12
N SER A 307 -8.49 -5.42 -22.32
CA SER A 307 -7.15 -4.83 -22.19
C SER A 307 -6.09 -5.81 -21.65
N LEU A 308 -6.52 -6.87 -20.96
CA LEU A 308 -5.66 -7.94 -20.46
C LEU A 308 -5.27 -8.97 -21.54
N ASP A 309 -5.90 -8.95 -22.72
CA ASP A 309 -5.65 -9.94 -23.78
C ASP A 309 -4.17 -9.92 -24.19
N ALA A 310 -3.58 -8.72 -24.32
CA ALA A 310 -2.16 -8.58 -24.60
C ALA A 310 -1.28 -9.24 -23.51
N LEU A 311 -1.63 -9.10 -22.24
CA LEU A 311 -0.90 -9.75 -21.14
C LEU A 311 -1.06 -11.28 -21.22
N LYS A 312 -2.26 -11.77 -21.54
CA LYS A 312 -2.56 -13.20 -21.68
C LYS A 312 -1.83 -13.85 -22.86
N ASP A 313 -1.63 -13.12 -23.96
CA ASP A 313 -0.87 -13.62 -25.12
C ASP A 313 0.59 -13.93 -24.75
N PHE A 314 1.19 -13.10 -23.89
CA PHE A 314 2.53 -13.34 -23.35
C PHE A 314 2.54 -14.40 -22.24
N PHE A 315 1.55 -14.37 -21.35
CA PHE A 315 1.44 -15.25 -20.19
C PHE A 315 0.04 -15.88 -20.12
N PRO A 316 -0.21 -17.01 -20.82
CA PRO A 316 -1.55 -17.61 -20.91
C PRO A 316 -2.16 -18.02 -19.57
N LYS A 317 -1.33 -18.25 -18.56
CA LYS A 317 -1.74 -18.51 -17.16
C LYS A 317 -1.97 -17.22 -16.37
N THR A 318 -2.70 -16.28 -16.97
CA THR A 318 -3.12 -15.03 -16.32
C THR A 318 -4.52 -15.20 -15.74
N TYR A 319 -4.66 -14.91 -14.45
CA TYR A 319 -5.88 -15.09 -13.67
C TYR A 319 -6.35 -13.79 -13.02
N THR A 320 -7.64 -13.53 -13.10
CA THR A 320 -8.37 -12.52 -12.31
C THR A 320 -8.99 -13.19 -11.08
N LYS A 321 -9.45 -12.38 -10.11
CA LYS A 321 -10.19 -12.86 -8.93
C LYS A 321 -11.33 -13.81 -9.30
N ASP A 322 -12.19 -13.39 -10.24
CA ASP A 322 -13.32 -14.21 -10.71
C ASP A 322 -12.85 -15.55 -11.32
N SER A 323 -11.75 -15.58 -12.05
CA SER A 323 -11.30 -16.83 -12.67
C SER A 323 -10.70 -17.85 -11.69
N ILE A 324 -10.09 -17.38 -10.58
CA ILE A 324 -9.32 -18.24 -9.67
C ILE A 324 -10.08 -18.58 -8.38
N MET A 325 -11.00 -17.72 -7.94
CA MET A 325 -11.76 -17.90 -6.71
C MET A 325 -12.72 -19.12 -6.79
N PRO A 326 -12.84 -19.93 -5.72
CA PRO A 326 -13.86 -20.97 -5.62
C PRO A 326 -15.27 -20.43 -5.85
N MET A 327 -16.09 -21.16 -6.61
CA MET A 327 -17.42 -20.71 -7.04
C MET A 327 -18.32 -20.36 -5.84
N GLU A 328 -18.28 -21.21 -4.82
CA GLU A 328 -19.01 -21.12 -3.56
C GLU A 328 -18.63 -19.89 -2.72
N LYS A 329 -17.48 -19.26 -2.96
CA LYS A 329 -17.04 -18.04 -2.26
C LYS A 329 -17.39 -16.78 -3.07
N LYS A 330 -17.64 -16.87 -4.39
CA LYS A 330 -17.81 -15.69 -5.26
C LYS A 330 -18.97 -14.77 -4.85
N ASP A 331 -20.09 -15.34 -4.45
CA ASP A 331 -21.28 -14.55 -4.13
C ASP A 331 -21.04 -13.58 -2.97
N LYS A 332 -20.31 -14.02 -1.96
CA LYS A 332 -19.97 -13.18 -0.80
C LYS A 332 -18.87 -12.17 -1.13
N PHE A 333 -17.83 -12.59 -1.84
CA PHE A 333 -16.59 -11.81 -1.95
C PHE A 333 -16.45 -10.98 -3.24
N LEU A 334 -17.17 -11.33 -4.32
CA LEU A 334 -17.12 -10.64 -5.62
C LEU A 334 -18.45 -10.04 -6.07
N ASN A 335 -19.58 -10.56 -5.59
CA ASN A 335 -20.91 -10.07 -5.94
C ASN A 335 -21.55 -9.26 -4.81
N SER A 336 -20.73 -8.74 -3.89
CA SER A 336 -21.20 -7.87 -2.82
C SER A 336 -21.46 -6.46 -3.35
N ASP A 337 -22.35 -5.70 -2.71
CA ASP A 337 -22.68 -4.31 -3.10
C ASP A 337 -21.47 -3.34 -3.06
N THR A 338 -20.35 -3.80 -2.49
CA THR A 338 -19.14 -3.02 -2.27
C THR A 338 -17.89 -3.82 -2.65
N SER A 339 -16.84 -3.12 -3.07
CA SER A 339 -15.58 -3.74 -3.50
C SER A 339 -14.56 -3.91 -2.37
N GLU A 340 -14.95 -3.73 -1.11
CA GLU A 340 -14.02 -3.76 0.03
C GLU A 340 -13.32 -5.11 0.18
N PHE A 341 -14.07 -6.22 0.11
CA PHE A 341 -13.48 -7.56 0.14
C PHE A 341 -12.51 -7.82 -1.02
N GLU A 342 -12.84 -7.35 -2.21
CA GLU A 342 -11.99 -7.50 -3.39
C GLU A 342 -10.63 -6.81 -3.21
N LYS A 343 -10.65 -5.59 -2.65
CA LYS A 343 -9.43 -4.82 -2.34
C LYS A 343 -8.61 -5.51 -1.25
N VAL A 344 -9.25 -6.06 -0.22
CA VAL A 344 -8.59 -6.82 0.86
C VAL A 344 -7.91 -8.05 0.28
N ILE A 345 -8.60 -8.83 -0.55
CA ILE A 345 -8.04 -10.01 -1.22
C ILE A 345 -6.83 -9.63 -2.08
N ASP A 346 -6.93 -8.58 -2.91
CA ASP A 346 -5.81 -8.10 -3.71
C ASP A 346 -4.60 -7.69 -2.86
N TYR A 347 -4.83 -6.97 -1.76
CA TYR A 347 -3.77 -6.49 -0.87
C TYR A 347 -2.96 -7.66 -0.31
N TYR A 348 -3.62 -8.68 0.25
CA TYR A 348 -2.91 -9.84 0.81
C TYR A 348 -2.27 -10.73 -0.26
N ILE A 349 -2.92 -10.98 -1.41
CA ILE A 349 -2.29 -11.75 -2.50
C ILE A 349 -1.04 -11.04 -3.03
N CYS A 350 -1.08 -9.72 -3.21
CA CYS A 350 0.10 -8.96 -3.64
C CYS A 350 1.20 -8.91 -2.56
N SER A 351 0.83 -8.87 -1.29
CA SER A 351 1.79 -8.98 -0.17
C SER A 351 2.41 -10.37 -0.05
N GLU A 352 1.72 -11.42 -0.51
CA GLU A 352 2.11 -12.82 -0.37
C GLU A 352 2.47 -13.52 -1.69
N SER A 353 2.66 -12.78 -2.78
CA SER A 353 3.19 -13.33 -4.03
C SER A 353 4.70 -13.49 -3.98
N ASP A 354 5.27 -14.34 -4.84
CA ASP A 354 6.72 -14.47 -4.98
C ASP A 354 7.32 -13.22 -5.61
N VAL A 355 6.66 -12.68 -6.65
CA VAL A 355 7.04 -11.42 -7.29
C VAL A 355 5.85 -10.47 -7.31
N TYR A 356 6.09 -9.21 -6.98
CA TYR A 356 5.09 -8.15 -7.04
C TYR A 356 5.46 -7.07 -8.05
N VAL A 357 4.51 -6.66 -8.89
CA VAL A 357 4.69 -5.68 -9.96
C VAL A 357 3.62 -4.59 -9.85
N PRO A 358 3.94 -3.36 -9.42
CA PRO A 358 2.98 -2.27 -9.43
C PRO A 358 2.84 -1.67 -10.83
N ALA A 359 1.62 -1.61 -11.37
CA ALA A 359 1.37 -0.86 -12.61
C ALA A 359 1.39 0.65 -12.39
N ILE A 360 1.24 1.10 -11.13
CA ILE A 360 1.15 2.51 -10.80
C ILE A 360 1.73 2.81 -9.42
N SER A 361 2.32 3.99 -9.28
CA SER A 361 2.72 4.49 -7.96
C SER A 361 1.50 4.94 -7.14
N GLY A 362 1.61 4.82 -5.83
CA GLY A 362 0.55 5.24 -4.93
C GLY A 362 0.58 4.51 -3.60
N LEU A 363 -0.47 4.72 -2.81
CA LEU A 363 -0.55 4.20 -1.45
C LEU A 363 -0.66 2.66 -1.42
N PHE A 364 -1.32 2.06 -2.40
CA PHE A 364 -1.42 0.59 -2.52
C PHE A 364 -0.03 -0.02 -2.71
N TYR A 365 0.73 0.46 -3.70
CA TYR A 365 2.12 0.05 -3.90
C TYR A 365 2.96 0.25 -2.62
N ALA A 366 2.93 1.44 -2.02
CA ALA A 366 3.75 1.72 -0.85
C ALA A 366 3.43 0.78 0.33
N ASN A 367 2.16 0.54 0.65
CA ASN A 367 1.81 -0.34 1.78
C ASN A 367 2.02 -1.82 1.47
N VAL A 368 1.77 -2.28 0.24
CA VAL A 368 2.14 -3.65 -0.16
C VAL A 368 3.66 -3.83 -0.06
N ALA A 369 4.46 -2.85 -0.49
CA ALA A 369 5.90 -2.89 -0.33
C ALA A 369 6.30 -2.97 1.16
N GLY A 370 5.62 -2.24 2.04
CA GLY A 370 5.80 -2.35 3.49
C GLY A 370 5.59 -3.77 4.03
N MET A 371 4.45 -4.39 3.70
CA MET A 371 4.13 -5.77 4.13
C MET A 371 5.08 -6.82 3.54
N ARG A 372 5.54 -6.61 2.31
CA ARG A 372 6.53 -7.46 1.66
C ARG A 372 7.89 -7.34 2.34
N ILE A 373 8.35 -6.12 2.64
CA ILE A 373 9.59 -5.89 3.40
C ILE A 373 9.50 -6.54 4.79
N ALA A 374 8.37 -6.36 5.47
CA ALA A 374 8.08 -6.97 6.76
C ALA A 374 8.22 -8.50 6.79
N SER A 375 7.87 -9.16 5.68
CA SER A 375 7.93 -10.62 5.53
C SER A 375 9.19 -11.12 4.81
N GLY A 376 10.12 -10.22 4.45
CA GLY A 376 11.34 -10.56 3.70
C GLY A 376 11.16 -10.71 2.18
N ARG A 377 9.95 -10.51 1.65
CA ARG A 377 9.57 -10.73 0.24
C ARG A 377 9.92 -9.56 -0.67
N THR A 378 11.21 -9.26 -0.76
CA THR A 378 11.72 -8.03 -1.38
C THR A 378 11.72 -8.01 -2.91
N GLN A 379 11.26 -9.09 -3.56
CA GLN A 379 11.08 -9.18 -5.01
C GLN A 379 9.92 -8.31 -5.48
N ILE A 380 10.18 -7.01 -5.58
CA ILE A 380 9.24 -5.98 -6.04
C ILE A 380 9.82 -5.33 -7.30
N LEU A 381 9.27 -5.67 -8.46
CA LEU A 381 9.77 -5.25 -9.76
C LEU A 381 8.96 -4.09 -10.30
N VAL A 382 9.58 -2.92 -10.39
CA VAL A 382 8.95 -1.71 -10.91
C VAL A 382 9.12 -1.67 -12.43
N PRO A 383 8.04 -1.62 -13.22
CA PRO A 383 8.14 -1.56 -14.67
C PRO A 383 8.91 -0.32 -15.15
N GLU A 384 9.71 -0.48 -16.20
CA GLU A 384 10.36 0.60 -16.94
C GLU A 384 10.42 0.27 -18.44
N ASN A 385 10.65 1.28 -19.29
CA ASN A 385 10.90 1.05 -20.69
C ASN A 385 12.33 0.53 -20.91
N ILE A 386 12.46 -0.71 -21.36
CA ILE A 386 13.74 -1.33 -21.66
C ILE A 386 14.05 -1.11 -23.15
N PRO A 387 15.02 -0.27 -23.54
CA PRO A 387 15.34 -0.01 -24.95
C PRO A 387 15.96 -1.23 -25.66
N GLY A 388 16.65 -2.09 -24.91
CA GLY A 388 17.26 -3.32 -25.42
C GLY A 388 16.29 -4.50 -25.61
N SER A 389 16.84 -5.64 -26.01
CA SER A 389 16.13 -6.91 -26.14
C SER A 389 15.88 -7.60 -24.80
N SER A 390 16.74 -7.35 -23.81
CA SER A 390 16.67 -7.92 -22.46
C SER A 390 17.37 -7.01 -21.46
N ALA A 391 17.06 -7.18 -20.17
CA ALA A 391 17.74 -6.54 -19.06
C ALA A 391 17.67 -7.46 -17.82
N ALA A 392 18.54 -7.25 -16.83
CA ALA A 392 18.53 -8.05 -15.61
C ALA A 392 17.35 -7.62 -14.72
N SER A 393 16.68 -8.56 -14.06
CA SER A 393 15.54 -8.22 -13.17
C SER A 393 15.98 -7.34 -11.98
N GLU A 394 17.23 -7.45 -11.55
CA GLU A 394 17.84 -6.71 -10.44
C GLU A 394 17.83 -5.20 -10.64
N ASP A 395 17.95 -4.75 -11.89
CA ASP A 395 17.96 -3.33 -12.26
C ASP A 395 16.60 -2.67 -11.99
N PHE A 396 15.54 -3.46 -11.85
CA PHE A 396 14.16 -3.00 -11.68
C PHE A 396 13.61 -3.25 -10.28
N ILE A 397 14.46 -3.66 -9.33
CA ILE A 397 14.03 -3.81 -7.94
C ILE A 397 13.67 -2.43 -7.38
N SER A 398 12.51 -2.35 -6.75
CA SER A 398 11.98 -1.15 -6.12
C SER A 398 13.03 -0.37 -5.35
N HIS A 399 13.04 0.96 -5.54
CA HIS A 399 13.86 1.86 -4.73
C HIS A 399 13.56 1.79 -3.23
N TYR A 400 12.35 1.37 -2.84
CA TYR A 400 12.05 1.11 -1.43
C TYR A 400 12.98 0.05 -0.84
N VAL A 401 13.28 -0.98 -1.63
CA VAL A 401 14.14 -2.11 -1.26
C VAL A 401 15.61 -1.76 -1.49
N THR A 402 16.01 -1.36 -2.70
CA THR A 402 17.43 -1.13 -3.03
C THR A 402 18.08 -0.04 -2.20
N LYS A 403 17.34 1.04 -1.88
CA LYS A 403 17.82 2.14 -1.01
C LYS A 403 17.48 1.94 0.47
N LYS A 404 16.80 0.84 0.84
CA LYS A 404 16.25 0.57 2.18
C LYS A 404 15.59 1.80 2.80
N ASN A 405 14.80 2.53 2.01
CA ASN A 405 14.29 3.85 2.38
C ASN A 405 12.80 3.86 2.73
N HIS A 406 12.11 2.73 2.68
CA HIS A 406 10.74 2.58 3.14
C HIS A 406 10.64 2.61 4.68
N PHE A 407 9.52 3.11 5.23
CA PHE A 407 9.24 3.19 6.66
C PHE A 407 9.32 1.81 7.35
N ALA A 408 8.93 0.74 6.66
CA ALA A 408 9.07 -0.63 7.15
C ALA A 408 10.52 -0.98 7.59
N TYR A 409 11.56 -0.38 7.00
CA TYR A 409 12.95 -0.60 7.45
C TYR A 409 13.31 0.10 8.77
N SER A 410 12.49 1.04 9.25
CA SER A 410 12.59 1.55 10.63
C SER A 410 12.00 0.58 11.64
N CYS A 411 11.11 -0.28 11.15
CA CYS A 411 10.33 -1.23 11.91
C CYS A 411 11.03 -2.60 11.96
N TYR A 412 11.55 -3.08 10.84
CA TYR A 412 12.09 -4.43 10.73
C TYR A 412 13.61 -4.45 10.59
N CYS A 413 14.25 -5.30 11.40
CA CYS A 413 15.67 -5.59 11.48
C CYS A 413 15.86 -7.11 11.50
#